data_AF-A0A7X5YAR7-F1
#
_entry.id   AF-A0A7X5YAR7-F1
#
_cell.length_a   1.000
_cell.length_b   1.000
_cell.length_c   1.000
_cell.angle_alpha   90.00
_cell.angle_beta   90.00
_cell.angle_gamma   90.00
#
_symmetry.space_group_name_H-M   'P 1'
#
loop_
_entity.id
_entity.type
_entity.pdbx_description
1 polymer ?
#
loop_
_entity_poly.entity_id
_entity_poly.type
_entity_poly.pdbx_seq_one_letter_code
_entity_poly.pdbx_strand_id
1 'polypeptide(L)' 'MATGKRQFRDMEDDVKQKISQSLKNRGKSSEHAQKISDSMKRYWKTVPPKPKPSDEESSGVI' A
#
# COMPACT_ATOMS: atom_id res chain seq x y z
N MET A 1 1.59 22.27 -1.35
CA MET A 1 2.17 21.09 -2.05
C MET A 1 1.61 19.84 -1.42
N ALA A 2 0.57 19.23 -1.98
CA ALA A 2 0.15 17.92 -1.51
C ALA A 2 1.23 16.91 -1.90
N THR A 3 1.97 16.41 -0.91
CA THR A 3 2.92 15.32 -1.14
C THR A 3 2.10 14.13 -1.63
N GLY A 4 2.16 13.78 -2.92
CA GLY A 4 1.35 12.72 -3.54
C GLY A 4 1.61 11.29 -3.02
N LYS A 5 2.07 11.17 -1.78
CA LYS A 5 2.30 9.93 -1.03
C LYS A 5 0.98 9.47 -0.41
N ARG A 6 0.88 8.16 -0.18
CA ARG A 6 -0.30 7.54 0.43
C ARG A 6 -0.36 7.85 1.92
N GLN A 7 -1.53 8.22 2.41
CA GLN A 7 -1.80 8.40 3.83
C GLN A 7 -2.03 7.06 4.54
N PHE A 8 -2.73 6.13 3.88
CA PHE A 8 -3.03 4.79 4.40
C PHE A 8 -2.63 3.70 3.42
N ARG A 9 -2.34 2.51 3.95
CA ARG A 9 -1.95 1.34 3.16
C ARG A 9 -3.12 0.74 2.38
N ASP A 10 -4.32 0.82 2.92
CA ASP A 10 -5.51 0.23 2.33
C ASP A 10 -5.91 0.93 1.01
N MET A 11 -6.39 0.13 0.07
CA MET A 11 -6.94 0.58 -1.21
C MET A 11 -8.30 -0.02 -1.44
N GLU A 12 -9.17 0.77 -2.06
CA GLU A 12 -10.44 0.30 -2.62
C GLU A 12 -10.18 -0.69 -3.76
N ASP A 13 -11.04 -1.69 -3.89
CA ASP A 13 -10.86 -2.77 -4.84
C ASP A 13 -10.93 -2.29 -6.30
N ASP A 14 -11.80 -1.34 -6.61
CA ASP A 14 -11.87 -0.72 -7.94
C ASP A 14 -10.53 -0.08 -8.37
N VAL A 15 -9.85 0.57 -7.42
CA VAL A 15 -8.55 1.20 -7.67
C VAL A 15 -7.47 0.13 -7.90
N LYS A 16 -7.49 -0.97 -7.12
CA LYS A 16 -6.58 -2.11 -7.35
C LYS A 16 -6.79 -2.72 -8.74
N GLN A 17 -8.04 -2.89 -9.15
CA GLN A 17 -8.39 -3.43 -10.46
C GLN A 17 -7.89 -2.53 -11.59
N LYS A 18 -8.11 -1.20 -11.51
CA LYS A 18 -7.60 -0.24 -12.50
C LYS A 18 -6.08 -0.28 -12.61
N ILE A 19 -5.37 -0.34 -11.47
CA ILE A 19 -3.91 -0.46 -11.46
C ILE A 19 -3.48 -1.77 -12.12
N SER A 20 -4.09 -2.90 -11.73
CA SER A 20 -3.80 -4.22 -12.31
C SER A 20 -3.97 -4.22 -13.82
N GLN A 21 -5.10 -3.70 -14.33
CA GLN A 21 -5.37 -3.57 -15.76
C GLN A 21 -4.32 -2.72 -16.47
N SER A 22 -3.92 -1.58 -15.88
CA SER A 22 -2.89 -0.70 -16.47
C SER A 22 -1.49 -1.34 -16.56
N LEU A 23 -1.22 -2.34 -15.71
CA LEU A 23 0.07 -3.02 -15.63
C LEU A 23 0.12 -4.34 -16.41
N LYS A 24 -1.03 -4.87 -16.87
CA LYS A 24 -1.21 -6.23 -17.42
C LYS A 24 -0.21 -6.63 -18.52
N ASN A 25 0.33 -5.67 -19.29
CA ASN A 25 1.23 -5.96 -20.41
C ASN A 25 2.62 -5.32 -20.24
N ARG A 26 3.00 -4.93 -19.04
CA ARG A 26 4.32 -4.36 -18.75
C ARG A 26 5.27 -5.45 -18.25
N GLY A 27 5.93 -6.13 -19.19
CA GLY A 27 6.98 -7.09 -18.88
C GLY A 27 8.14 -6.43 -18.14
N LYS A 28 8.63 -7.08 -17.08
CA LYS A 28 9.79 -6.62 -16.30
C LYS A 28 10.77 -7.78 -16.18
N SER A 29 12.06 -7.48 -16.24
CA SER A 29 13.11 -8.45 -15.89
C SER A 29 12.95 -8.91 -14.43
N SER A 30 13.36 -10.14 -14.13
CA SER A 30 13.30 -10.72 -12.79
C SER A 30 14.04 -9.86 -11.75
N GLU A 31 15.23 -9.38 -12.08
CA GLU A 31 16.03 -8.50 -11.22
C GLU A 31 15.31 -7.17 -10.95
N HIS A 32 14.67 -6.60 -11.98
CA HIS A 32 13.90 -5.37 -11.85
C HIS A 32 12.66 -5.58 -10.97
N ALA A 33 11.98 -6.72 -11.08
CA ALA A 33 10.85 -7.08 -10.24
C ALA A 33 11.27 -7.25 -8.76
N GLN A 34 12.43 -7.86 -8.49
CA GLN A 34 12.98 -8.00 -7.14
C GLN A 34 13.27 -6.64 -6.51
N LYS A 35 13.99 -5.75 -7.22
CA LYS A 35 14.28 -4.39 -6.74
C LYS A 35 13.00 -3.59 -6.45
N ILE A 36 11.98 -3.71 -7.32
CA ILE A 36 10.67 -3.11 -7.07
C ILE A 36 10.02 -3.70 -5.82
N SER A 37 10.03 -5.02 -5.66
CA SER A 37 9.44 -5.68 -4.48
C SER A 37 10.08 -5.19 -3.18
N ASP A 38 11.40 -5.12 -3.13
CA ASP A 38 12.12 -4.74 -1.92
C ASP A 38 11.95 -3.26 -1.58
N SER A 39 12.01 -2.37 -2.58
CA SER A 39 11.69 -0.95 -2.39
C SER A 39 10.24 -0.75 -1.92
N MET A 40 9.29 -1.51 -2.47
CA MET A 40 7.89 -1.43 -2.10
C MET A 40 7.64 -1.93 -0.67
N LYS A 41 8.31 -3.02 -0.24
CA LYS A 41 8.28 -3.49 1.16
C LYS A 41 8.78 -2.42 2.13
N ARG A 42 9.89 -1.75 1.79
CA ARG A 42 10.46 -0.66 2.61
C ARG A 42 9.50 0.52 2.69
N TYR A 43 8.90 0.91 1.57
CA TYR A 43 7.92 1.99 1.50
C TYR A 43 6.66 1.66 2.34
N TRP A 44 6.11 0.46 2.24
CA TRP A 44 4.91 0.09 3.00
C TRP A 44 5.13 0.02 4.51
N LYS A 45 6.37 -0.13 4.99
CA LYS A 45 6.68 -0.03 6.44
C LYS A 45 6.48 1.40 6.97
N THR A 46 6.55 2.41 6.13
CA THR A 46 6.38 3.82 6.55
C THR A 46 4.94 4.31 6.46
N VAL A 47 4.03 3.51 5.89
CA VAL A 47 2.63 3.91 5.67
C VAL A 47 1.72 3.09 6.60
N PRO A 48 0.99 3.72 7.52
CA PRO A 48 0.13 3.01 8.47
C PRO A 48 -1.11 2.40 7.79
N PRO A 49 -1.68 1.31 8.35
CA PRO A 49 -2.99 0.83 7.97
C PRO A 49 -4.08 1.83 8.39
N LYS A 50 -5.24 1.77 7.74
CA LYS A 50 -6.40 2.57 8.15
C LYS A 50 -6.98 1.99 9.45
N PRO A 51 -7.29 2.84 10.46
CA PRO A 51 -7.97 2.35 11.67
C PRO A 51 -9.31 1.73 11.26
N LYS A 52 -9.56 0.50 11.70
CA LYS A 52 -10.85 -0.16 11.50
C LYS A 52 -11.80 0.32 12.61
N PRO A 53 -13.11 0.45 12.34
CA PRO A 53 -14.10 0.86 13.33
C PRO A 53 -14.39 -0.24 14.38
N SER A 54 -13.39 -1.04 14.77
CA SER A 54 -13.52 -2.21 15.65
C SER A 54 -12.49 -2.24 16.78
N ASP A 55 -11.57 -1.27 16.83
CA ASP A 55 -10.48 -1.20 17.82
C ASP A 55 -10.61 0.06 18.71
N GLU A 56 -11.84 0.43 19.10
CA GLU A 56 -12.11 1.39 20.20
C GLU A 56 -12.48 0.69 21.52
N GLU A 57 -12.23 -0.61 21.66
CA GLU A 57 -12.23 -1.28 22.96
C GLU A 57 -10.87 -1.98 23.16
N SER A 58 -10.19 -1.62 24.25
CA SER A 58 -8.89 -2.16 24.70
C SER A 58 -7.63 -1.39 24.29
N SER A 59 -7.56 -0.10 24.63
CA SER A 59 -6.32 0.47 25.22
C SER A 59 -6.60 1.73 26.04
N GLY A 60 -7.55 1.63 26.98
CA GLY A 60 -7.66 2.56 28.10
C GLY A 60 -6.98 1.97 29.34
N VAL A 61 -5.65 1.98 29.38
CA VAL A 61 -4.91 1.83 30.64
C VAL A 61 -4.94 3.20 31.30
N ILE A 62 -5.81 3.38 32.31
CA ILE A 62 -5.50 4.04 33.59
C ILE A 62 -6.40 3.42 34.65
#